data_AF-A0A1G1P9Z7-F1
#
_entry.id   AF-A0A1G1P9Z7-F1
#
_cell.length_a   1.000
_cell.length_b   1.000
_cell.length_c   1.000
_cell.angle_alpha   90.00
_cell.angle_beta   90.00
_cell.angle_gamma   90.00
#
_symmetry.space_group_name_H-M   'P 1'
#
loop_
_entity.id
_entity.type
_entity.pdbx_description
1 polymer ?
#
loop_
_entity_poly.entity_id
_entity_poly.type
_entity_poly.pdbx_seq_one_letter_code
_entity_poly.pdbx_strand_id
1 'polypeptide(L)'
;MAIQKVAKVGIKKQKGYLYFVDKRGDISCAKMARGNKKGGAPKKVAKVGVKKKAGFLYFIDKRGDISCARMVRGGTKRKATKRKATRRKATRRRAAKRK
;
A
#
# COMPACT_ATOMS: atom_id res chain seq x y z
N MET A 1 -2.02 -16.55 1.17
CA MET A 1 -0.66 -16.09 0.78
C MET A 1 0.03 -15.70 2.07
N ALA A 2 1.05 -16.43 2.50
CA ALA A 2 1.82 -16.05 3.68
C ALA A 2 2.57 -14.75 3.41
N ILE A 3 2.44 -13.79 4.31
CA ILE A 3 3.17 -12.52 4.29
C ILE A 3 4.21 -12.61 5.40
N GLN A 4 5.48 -12.45 5.07
CA GLN A 4 6.57 -12.48 6.03
C GLN A 4 7.17 -11.08 6.19
N LYS A 5 7.42 -10.67 7.43
CA LYS A 5 8.09 -9.41 7.71
C LYS A 5 9.59 -9.60 7.54
N VAL A 6 10.22 -8.69 6.79
CA VAL A 6 11.65 -8.75 6.46
C VAL A 6 12.44 -7.70 7.24
N ALA A 7 11.90 -6.49 7.39
CA ALA A 7 12.55 -5.43 8.15
C ALA A 7 11.52 -4.53 8.84
N LYS A 8 11.79 -4.17 10.09
CA LYS A 8 11.04 -3.14 10.83
C LYS A 8 11.64 -1.77 10.50
N VAL A 9 10.81 -0.84 10.04
CA VAL A 9 11.25 0.52 9.69
C VAL A 9 10.30 1.58 10.24
N GLY A 10 8.99 1.29 10.27
CA GLY A 10 8.00 2.21 10.85
C GLY A 10 7.78 3.49 10.05
N ILE A 11 7.86 3.46 8.72
CA ILE A 11 7.66 4.68 7.91
C ILE A 11 6.20 5.14 7.91
N LYS A 12 6.00 6.45 8.12
CA LYS A 12 4.68 7.09 8.00
C LYS A 12 4.38 7.41 6.54
N LYS A 13 3.31 6.82 6.01
CA LYS A 13 2.85 7.07 4.63
C LYS A 13 2.07 8.38 4.55
N GLN A 14 2.54 9.30 3.71
CA GLN A 14 1.84 10.54 3.40
C GLN A 14 0.83 10.35 2.26
N LYS A 15 -0.32 11.03 2.38
CA LYS A 15 -1.34 11.05 1.32
C LYS A 15 -0.74 11.68 0.06
N GLY A 16 -0.99 11.07 -1.10
CA GLY A 16 -0.49 11.57 -2.38
C GLY A 16 0.88 11.02 -2.80
N TYR A 17 1.53 10.22 -1.95
CA TYR A 17 2.82 9.59 -2.24
C TYR A 17 2.71 8.07 -2.33
N LEU A 18 3.44 7.48 -3.29
CA LEU A 18 3.67 6.05 -3.39
C LEU A 18 4.98 5.75 -2.68
N TYR A 19 4.94 4.79 -1.76
CA TYR A 19 6.12 4.26 -1.10
C TYR A 19 6.39 2.86 -1.63
N PHE A 20 7.65 2.58 -1.99
CA PHE A 20 8.04 1.31 -2.57
C PHE A 20 9.48 0.95 -2.21
N VAL A 21 9.82 -0.33 -2.39
CA VAL A 21 11.19 -0.83 -2.21
C VAL A 21 11.93 -0.69 -3.54
N ASP A 22 13.01 0.09 -3.59
CA ASP A 22 13.79 0.37 -4.79
C ASP A 22 14.65 -0.84 -5.24
N LYS A 23 15.42 -0.68 -6.32
CA LYS A 23 16.30 -1.75 -6.84
C LYS A 23 17.42 -2.14 -5.86
N ARG A 24 17.84 -1.23 -4.98
CA ARG A 24 18.90 -1.44 -3.98
C ARG A 24 18.36 -2.06 -2.68
N GLY A 25 17.04 -2.23 -2.56
CA GLY A 25 16.41 -2.76 -1.35
C GLY A 25 16.10 -1.71 -0.30
N ASP A 26 16.15 -0.43 -0.66
CA ASP A 26 15.84 0.71 0.20
C ASP A 26 14.39 1.17 0.01
N ILE A 27 13.88 1.95 0.96
CA ILE A 27 12.55 2.55 0.84
C ILE A 27 12.67 3.91 0.16
N SER A 28 11.92 4.07 -0.93
CA SER A 28 11.78 5.34 -1.64
C SER A 28 10.31 5.78 -1.70
N CYS A 29 10.09 7.08 -1.80
CA CYS A 29 8.79 7.69 -1.99
C CYS A 29 8.77 8.53 -3.28
N ALA A 30 7.63 8.54 -3.98
CA ALA A 30 7.41 9.36 -5.16
C ALA A 30 6.00 9.95 -5.13
N LYS A 31 5.82 11.17 -5.62
CA LYS A 31 4.48 11.75 -5.77
C LYS A 31 3.70 10.93 -6.81
N MET A 32 2.50 10.48 -6.46
CA MET A 32 1.69 9.66 -7.36
C MET A 32 1.21 10.48 -8.56
N ALA A 33 1.36 9.92 -9.75
CA ALA A 33 0.62 10.39 -10.92
C ALA A 33 -0.87 10.10 -10.72
N ARG A 34 -1.74 11.08 -11.00
CA ARG A 34 -3.20 10.93 -10.91
C ARG A 34 -3.86 11.71 -12.04
N GLY A 35 -4.67 11.04 -12.85
CA GLY A 35 -5.26 11.61 -14.06
C GLY A 35 -4.16 12.20 -14.95
N ASN A 36 -4.33 13.45 -15.36
CA ASN A 36 -3.37 14.15 -16.23
C ASN A 36 -2.15 14.71 -15.47
N LYS A 37 -2.06 14.54 -14.14
CA LYS A 37 -0.93 15.05 -13.34
C LYS A 37 0.23 14.07 -13.35
N LYS A 38 1.41 14.55 -13.78
CA LYS A 38 2.66 13.79 -13.74
C LYS A 38 3.05 13.41 -12.30
N GLY A 39 3.65 12.24 -12.16
CA GLY A 39 4.26 11.80 -10.90
C GLY A 39 5.52 12.62 -10.57
N GLY A 40 6.01 12.45 -9.34
CA GLY A 40 7.26 13.07 -8.90
C GLY A 40 8.45 12.13 -9.01
N ALA A 41 9.65 12.71 -9.06
CA ALA A 41 10.88 11.94 -8.97
C ALA A 41 10.96 11.17 -7.64
N PRO A 42 11.48 9.93 -7.65
CA PRO A 42 11.62 9.14 -6.44
C PRO A 42 12.70 9.73 -5.53
N LYS A 43 12.38 9.85 -4.24
CA LYS A 43 13.29 10.27 -3.17
C LYS A 43 13.48 9.12 -2.19
N LYS A 44 14.72 8.89 -1.77
CA LYS A 44 15.03 7.86 -0.78
C LYS A 44 14.62 8.34 0.61
N VAL A 45 13.91 7.51 1.36
CA VAL A 45 13.40 7.82 2.70
C VAL A 45 14.16 7.06 3.77
N ALA A 46 14.49 5.79 3.52
CA ALA A 46 15.23 4.97 4.47
C ALA A 46 16.16 4.00 3.74
N LYS A 47 17.40 3.90 4.22
CA LYS A 47 18.37 2.89 3.79
C LYS A 47 18.14 1.63 4.61
N VAL A 48 17.88 0.50 3.95
CA VAL A 48 17.58 -0.78 4.62
C VAL A 48 18.37 -1.93 3.99
N GLY A 49 18.64 -1.88 2.68
CA GLY A 49 19.46 -2.90 2.00
C GLY A 49 18.80 -4.29 1.91
N VAL A 50 17.48 -4.37 1.73
CA VAL A 50 16.79 -5.66 1.65
C VAL A 50 17.16 -6.42 0.37
N LYS A 51 17.69 -7.64 0.52
CA LYS A 51 17.95 -8.56 -0.61
C LYS A 51 16.64 -9.13 -1.15
N LYS A 52 16.32 -8.79 -2.40
CA LYS A 52 15.13 -9.30 -3.10
C LYS A 52 15.38 -10.70 -3.65
N LYS A 53 14.51 -11.65 -3.32
CA LYS A 53 14.51 -13.00 -3.89
C LYS A 53 13.57 -13.07 -5.10
N ALA A 54 13.98 -13.80 -6.12
CA ALA A 54 13.14 -14.07 -7.28
C ALA A 54 11.85 -14.80 -6.85
N GLY A 55 10.72 -14.48 -7.49
CA GLY A 55 9.42 -15.06 -7.15
C GLY A 55 8.73 -14.46 -5.92
N PHE A 56 9.30 -13.42 -5.30
CA PHE A 56 8.67 -12.70 -4.18
C PHE A 56 8.40 -11.23 -4.52
N LEU A 57 7.27 -10.71 -4.04
CA LEU A 57 6.93 -9.31 -4.06
C LEU A 57 7.30 -8.68 -2.72
N TYR A 58 8.07 -7.60 -2.75
CA TYR A 58 8.46 -6.82 -1.58
C TYR A 58 7.66 -5.53 -1.57
N PHE A 59 7.03 -5.23 -0.44
CA PHE A 59 6.15 -4.07 -0.30
C PHE A 59 6.20 -3.54 1.13
N ILE A 60 5.68 -2.33 1.30
CA ILE A 60 5.57 -1.70 2.61
C ILE A 60 4.17 -1.95 3.14
N ASP A 61 4.08 -2.55 4.32
CA ASP A 61 2.81 -2.91 4.96
C ASP A 61 2.07 -1.67 5.51
N LYS A 62 0.97 -1.90 6.25
CA LYS A 62 0.20 -0.82 6.86
C LYS A 62 0.89 -0.17 8.06
N ARG A 63 1.83 -0.89 8.70
CA ARG A 63 2.61 -0.40 9.84
C ARG A 63 3.85 0.38 9.40
N GLY A 64 4.17 0.35 8.10
CA GLY A 64 5.34 1.02 7.55
C GLY A 64 6.59 0.15 7.54
N ASP A 65 6.42 -1.17 7.62
CA ASP A 65 7.51 -2.15 7.60
C ASP A 65 7.64 -2.82 6.23
N ILE A 66 8.83 -3.35 5.92
CA ILE A 66 9.03 -4.12 4.69
C ILE A 66 8.59 -5.55 4.92
N SER A 67 7.66 -6.00 4.08
CA SER A 67 7.17 -7.37 4.06
C SER A 67 7.34 -7.97 2.67
N CYS A 68 7.46 -9.29 2.61
CA CYS A 68 7.49 -10.05 1.37
C CYS A 68 6.34 -11.07 1.31
N ALA A 69 5.89 -11.36 0.09
CA ALA A 69 4.93 -12.42 -0.18
C ALA A 69 5.27 -13.10 -1.50
N ARG A 70 4.93 -14.38 -1.63
CA ARG A 70 5.14 -15.13 -2.88
C ARG A 70 4.32 -14.50 -4.01
N MET A 71 4.97 -14.18 -5.12
CA MET A 71 4.36 -13.54 -6.28
C MET A 71 3.52 -14.57 -7.04
N VAL A 72 2.27 -14.23 -7.36
CA VAL A 72 1.42 -15.06 -8.21
C VAL A 72 1.49 -14.47 -9.61
N ARG A 73 2.30 -15.08 -10.48
CA ARG A 73 2.39 -14.72 -11.90
C ARG A 73 1.40 -15.60 -12.67
N GLY A 74 0.42 -14.98 -13.31
CA GLY A 74 -0.67 -15.69 -14.00
C GLY A 74 -1.67 -16.28 -13.01
N GLY A 75 -2.90 -15.75 -13.02
CA GLY A 75 -3.97 -16.28 -12.18
C GLY A 75 -5.31 -15.95 -12.79
N THR A 76 -6.04 -16.99 -13.21
CA THR A 76 -7.48 -16.97 -13.39
C THR A 76 -8.13 -16.15 -12.28
N LYS A 77 -9.00 -15.21 -12.65
CA LYS A 77 -9.73 -14.32 -11.73
C LYS A 77 -10.26 -15.14 -10.55
N ARG A 78 -9.60 -15.06 -9.38
CA ARG A 78 -10.20 -15.57 -8.15
C ARG A 78 -11.41 -14.69 -7.88
N LYS A 79 -12.62 -15.28 -7.92
CA LYS A 79 -13.88 -14.61 -7.56
C LYS A 79 -13.67 -13.88 -6.24
N ALA A 80 -13.84 -12.56 -6.27
CA ALA A 80 -13.77 -11.75 -5.07
C ALA A 80 -14.87 -12.25 -4.11
N THR A 81 -14.47 -12.86 -3.00
CA THR A 81 -15.39 -13.07 -1.87
C THR A 81 -15.78 -11.67 -1.39
N LYS A 82 -17.02 -11.26 -1.66
CA LYS A 82 -17.61 -10.01 -1.15
C LYS A 82 -17.35 -9.97 0.35
N ARG A 83 -16.42 -9.12 0.81
CA ARG A 83 -16.36 -8.77 2.23
C ARG A 83 -17.70 -8.12 2.54
N LYS A 84 -18.50 -8.77 3.40
CA LYS A 84 -19.77 -8.26 3.90
C LYS A 84 -19.48 -6.86 4.45
N ALA A 85 -19.97 -5.84 3.77
CA ALA A 85 -19.82 -4.47 4.23
C ALA A 85 -20.50 -4.40 5.59
N THR A 86 -19.72 -4.26 6.66
CA THR A 86 -20.28 -3.94 7.98
C THR A 86 -20.93 -2.57 7.83
N ARG A 87 -22.27 -2.59 7.71
CA ARG A 87 -23.18 -1.45 7.69
C ARG A 87 -22.89 -0.58 8.91
N ARG A 88 -22.01 0.42 8.76
CA ARG A 88 -21.84 1.46 9.78
C ARG A 88 -23.10 2.32 9.76
N LYS A 89 -23.93 2.02 10.74
CA LYS A 89 -25.17 2.65 11.21
C LYS A 89 -25.28 4.13 10.77
N ALA A 90 -26.26 4.40 9.91
CA ALA A 90 -26.73 5.74 9.62
C ALA A 90 -27.40 6.31 10.88
N THR A 91 -26.64 7.08 11.66
CA THR A 91 -27.16 7.85 12.79
C THR A 91 -26.60 9.28 12.74
N ARG A 92 -27.30 10.16 12.03
CA ARG A 92 -27.63 11.52 12.51
C ARG A 92 -28.69 12.15 11.60
N ARG A 93 -29.95 11.90 12.00
CA ARG A 93 -31.11 12.82 11.97
C ARG A 93 -31.10 13.89 10.86
N ARG A 94 -31.87 13.62 9.80
CA ARG A 94 -32.66 14.64 9.10
C ARG A 94 -33.63 15.24 10.13
N ALA A 95 -33.41 16.49 10.55
CA ALA A 95 -34.40 17.33 11.22
C ALA A 95 -33.89 18.78 11.30
N ALA A 96 -34.28 19.58 10.30
CA ALA A 96 -34.30 21.06 10.22
C ALA A 96 -34.07 21.43 8.74
N LYS A 97 -34.86 22.24 8.04
CA LYS A 97 -36.06 23.00 8.34
C LYS A 97 -36.60 23.38 6.95
N ARG A 98 -37.81 22.95 6.58
CA ARG A 98 -38.60 23.56 5.49
C ARG A 98 -39.64 24.42 6.17
N LYS A 99 -39.55 25.73 5.99
CA LYS A 99 -40.67 26.67 5.99
C LYS A 99 -40.22 27.85 5.12
#